data_AF-A0A3P7GS62-F1
#
_entry.id   AF-A0A3P7GS62-F1
#
_cell.length_a   1.000
_cell.length_b   1.000
_cell.length_c   1.000
_cell.angle_alpha   90.00
_cell.angle_beta   90.00
_cell.angle_gamma   90.00
#
_symmetry.space_group_name_H-M   'P 1'
#
loop_
_entity.id
_entity.type
_entity.pdbx_description
1 polymer ?
#
loop_
_entity_poly.entity_id
_entity_poly.type
_entity_poly.pdbx_seq_one_letter_code
_entity_poly.pdbx_strand_id
1 'polypeptide(L)'
;MRDMYVVTGIVHFSQMRFSGERVLTPDDLIDGWRRHFVFYADWVQRLEDFAHFSNEDQVVMAKRRLIPHGWLMHAYQTMLSGRNGICFANGAYHPREDGRPGTPKGDPRIIEFYNDSINRMMDNLVKPMREMKMDVTEYCILEAVNLFAEEYDLSEAGKVMVNRTRERYINVLYRYIRKKVDCASSASCRLAKYMLLLSTITSLHHLMNDNVQMQGLFNIIDFDSLIRDVHKISPPSKSPLL
;
A
#
# COMPACT_ATOMS: atom_id res chain seq x y z
N MET A 1 17.46 10.85 -40.32
CA MET A 1 17.57 9.38 -40.20
C MET A 1 18.80 9.11 -39.36
N ARG A 2 18.59 8.49 -38.18
CA ARG A 2 19.59 8.06 -37.19
C ARG A 2 20.31 9.18 -36.43
N ASP A 3 19.79 9.47 -35.24
CA ASP A 3 20.53 9.44 -33.98
C ASP A 3 19.50 9.30 -32.85
N MET A 4 19.04 8.06 -32.67
CA MET A 4 18.09 7.64 -31.64
C MET A 4 18.63 6.40 -30.95
N TYR A 5 19.85 6.49 -30.46
CA TYR A 5 20.43 5.48 -29.59
C TYR A 5 21.12 6.16 -28.40
N VAL A 6 20.78 5.64 -27.22
CA VAL A 6 21.41 5.86 -25.91
C VAL A 6 20.81 6.99 -25.06
N VAL A 7 19.51 6.85 -24.76
CA VAL A 7 19.02 7.09 -23.38
C VAL A 7 18.36 5.80 -22.88
N THR A 8 19.08 4.69 -23.00
CA THR A 8 18.64 3.37 -22.50
C THR A 8 19.06 3.12 -21.04
N GLY A 9 19.83 4.04 -20.44
CA GLY A 9 20.34 3.90 -19.07
C GLY A 9 19.42 4.41 -17.96
N ILE A 10 18.49 5.33 -18.27
CA ILE A 10 17.62 5.96 -17.24
C ILE A 10 16.29 5.21 -17.08
N VAL A 11 15.81 4.55 -18.13
CA VAL A 11 14.50 3.88 -18.15
C VAL A 11 14.47 2.58 -17.33
N HIS A 12 15.64 1.99 -17.05
CA HIS A 12 15.72 0.72 -16.31
C HIS A 12 15.53 0.87 -14.79
N PHE A 13 15.80 2.06 -14.22
CA PHE A 13 15.67 2.30 -12.78
C PHE A 13 14.22 2.58 -12.32
N SER A 14 13.32 2.94 -13.25
CA SER A 14 11.97 3.43 -12.93
C SER A 14 10.84 2.45 -13.23
N GLN A 15 11.10 1.32 -13.90
CA GLN A 15 10.05 0.34 -14.17
C GLN A 15 9.67 -0.43 -12.91
N MET A 16 8.41 -0.28 -12.48
CA MET A 16 7.82 -1.13 -11.45
C MET A 16 7.50 -2.52 -12.03
N ARG A 17 8.14 -3.56 -11.51
CA ARG A 17 7.97 -4.95 -11.94
C ARG A 17 7.63 -5.81 -10.72
N PHE A 18 6.43 -6.38 -10.68
CA PHE A 18 5.95 -7.22 -9.58
C PHE A 18 5.89 -8.72 -9.94
N SER A 19 6.91 -9.25 -10.64
CA SER A 19 6.87 -10.60 -11.19
C SER A 19 7.22 -11.73 -10.20
N GLY A 20 7.89 -11.40 -9.10
CA GLY A 20 8.30 -12.35 -8.07
C GLY A 20 9.19 -13.47 -8.60
N GLU A 21 10.20 -13.11 -9.39
CA GLU A 21 11.11 -14.07 -10.05
C GLU A 21 12.25 -14.55 -9.16
N ARG A 22 12.54 -13.83 -8.08
CA ARG A 22 13.64 -14.12 -7.16
C ARG A 22 13.24 -13.80 -5.72
N VAL A 23 13.86 -14.48 -4.77
CA VAL A 23 13.63 -14.25 -3.34
C VAL A 23 14.14 -12.87 -2.94
N LEU A 24 13.36 -12.18 -2.12
CA LEU A 24 13.68 -10.86 -1.56
C LEU A 24 14.89 -10.95 -0.62
N THR A 25 15.86 -10.07 -0.85
CA THR A 25 16.95 -9.78 0.10
C THR A 25 16.67 -8.48 0.86
N PRO A 26 17.38 -8.16 1.96
CA PRO A 26 17.19 -6.89 2.65
C PRO A 26 17.45 -5.68 1.75
N ASP A 27 18.45 -5.73 0.87
CA ASP A 27 18.73 -4.65 -0.07
C ASP A 27 17.55 -4.44 -1.04
N ASP A 28 16.92 -5.53 -1.48
CA ASP A 28 15.72 -5.46 -2.32
C ASP A 28 14.51 -4.92 -1.56
N LEU A 29 14.39 -5.19 -0.27
CA LEU A 29 13.32 -4.63 0.56
C LEU A 29 13.44 -3.10 0.61
N ILE A 30 14.66 -2.59 0.84
CA ILE A 30 14.92 -1.15 0.88
C ILE A 30 14.72 -0.51 -0.51
N ASP A 31 15.24 -1.12 -1.57
CA ASP A 31 15.01 -0.65 -2.95
C ASP A 31 13.53 -0.65 -3.32
N GLY A 32 12.81 -1.72 -2.99
CA GLY A 32 11.37 -1.84 -3.23
C GLY A 32 10.57 -0.75 -2.54
N TRP A 33 10.92 -0.44 -1.29
CA TRP A 33 10.29 0.66 -0.54
C TRP A 33 10.57 2.03 -1.18
N ARG A 34 11.82 2.30 -1.57
CA ARG A 34 12.19 3.57 -2.24
C ARG A 34 11.44 3.78 -3.56
N ARG A 35 11.31 2.73 -4.38
CA ARG A 35 10.53 2.77 -5.62
C ARG A 35 9.06 3.07 -5.34
N HIS A 36 8.49 2.44 -4.32
CA HIS A 36 7.11 2.71 -3.90
C HIS A 36 6.94 4.15 -3.40
N PHE A 37 7.88 4.68 -2.60
CA PHE A 37 7.85 6.07 -2.15
C PHE A 37 7.80 7.06 -3.31
N VAL A 38 8.70 6.90 -4.30
CA VAL A 38 8.74 7.77 -5.48
C VAL A 38 7.45 7.66 -6.28
N PHE A 39 6.96 6.44 -6.52
CA PHE A 39 5.70 6.21 -7.21
C PHE A 39 4.52 6.87 -6.49
N TYR A 40 4.44 6.71 -5.17
CA TYR A 40 3.36 7.28 -4.37
C TYR A 40 3.38 8.81 -4.36
N ALA A 41 4.56 9.42 -4.21
CA ALA A 41 4.70 10.87 -4.27
C ALA A 41 4.24 11.44 -5.62
N ASP A 42 4.60 10.75 -6.71
CA ASP A 42 4.19 11.10 -8.07
C ASP A 42 2.67 10.90 -8.29
N TRP A 43 2.12 9.80 -7.76
CA TRP A 43 0.72 9.43 -7.86
C TRP A 43 -0.20 10.40 -7.10
N VAL A 44 0.11 10.69 -5.83
CA VAL A 44 -0.76 11.49 -4.97
C VAL A 44 -0.87 12.94 -5.48
N GLN A 45 0.23 13.49 -6.01
CA GLN A 45 0.27 14.84 -6.57
C GLN A 45 -0.54 14.98 -7.88
N ARG A 46 -0.83 13.88 -8.57
CA ARG A 46 -1.64 13.90 -9.81
C ARG A 46 -3.15 13.83 -9.56
N LEU A 47 -3.58 13.61 -8.33
CA LEU A 47 -5.01 13.56 -7.99
C LEU A 47 -5.54 14.99 -7.83
N GLU A 48 -6.43 15.40 -8.73
CA GLU A 48 -7.05 16.74 -8.67
C GLU A 48 -7.68 17.02 -7.30
N ASP A 49 -8.40 16.05 -6.74
CA ASP A 49 -9.03 16.19 -5.42
C ASP A 49 -8.02 16.41 -4.28
N PHE A 50 -6.81 15.83 -4.40
CA PHE A 50 -5.75 16.03 -3.41
C PHE A 50 -5.17 17.44 -3.47
N ALA A 51 -5.07 18.03 -4.67
CA ALA A 51 -4.56 19.39 -4.86
C ALA A 51 -5.46 20.49 -4.25
N HIS A 52 -6.71 20.17 -3.89
CA HIS A 52 -7.64 21.13 -3.26
C HIS A 52 -7.44 21.30 -1.75
N PHE A 53 -6.65 20.42 -1.11
CA PHE A 53 -6.33 20.53 0.31
C PHE A 53 -5.26 21.61 0.55
N SER A 54 -5.20 22.15 1.77
CA SER A 54 -4.08 23.02 2.18
C SER A 54 -2.76 22.26 2.09
N ASN A 55 -1.64 22.97 1.96
CA ASN A 55 -0.33 22.33 1.93
C ASN A 55 -0.06 21.52 3.21
N GLU A 56 -0.50 22.04 4.37
CA GLU A 56 -0.38 21.37 5.66
C GLU A 56 -1.17 20.06 5.69
N ASP A 57 -2.44 20.07 5.25
CA ASP A 57 -3.28 18.87 5.20
C ASP A 57 -2.77 17.86 4.16
N GLN A 58 -2.28 18.33 3.01
CA GLN A 58 -1.64 17.46 2.00
C GLN A 58 -0.44 16.71 2.59
N VAL A 59 0.41 17.38 3.38
CA VAL A 59 1.56 16.74 4.05
C VAL A 59 1.10 15.69 5.05
N VAL A 60 0.10 16.00 5.87
CA VAL A 60 -0.48 15.04 6.83
C VAL A 60 -1.01 13.81 6.11
N MET A 61 -1.88 14.02 5.11
CA MET A 61 -2.46 12.93 4.32
C MET A 61 -1.40 12.10 3.62
N ALA A 62 -0.48 12.74 2.89
CA ALA A 62 0.56 12.04 2.15
C ALA A 62 1.40 11.15 3.07
N LYS A 63 1.83 11.69 4.23
CA LYS A 63 2.65 10.94 5.19
C LYS A 63 1.89 9.77 5.80
N ARG A 64 0.64 9.99 6.26
CA ARG A 64 -0.16 8.96 6.94
C ARG A 64 -0.63 7.84 6.00
N ARG A 65 -0.76 8.14 4.70
CA ARG A 65 -1.33 7.20 3.71
C ARG A 65 -0.31 6.44 2.87
N LEU A 66 0.98 6.74 2.97
CA LEU A 66 2.02 6.00 2.24
C LEU A 66 1.99 4.49 2.53
N ILE A 67 2.02 4.09 3.81
CA ILE A 67 2.08 2.67 4.18
C ILE A 67 0.77 1.92 3.84
N PRO A 68 -0.43 2.46 4.16
CA PRO A 68 -1.69 1.87 3.70
C PRO A 68 -1.76 1.69 2.17
N HIS A 69 -1.33 2.69 1.39
CA HIS A 69 -1.25 2.59 -0.07
C HIS A 69 -0.29 1.46 -0.48
N GLY A 70 0.87 1.35 0.15
CA GLY A 70 1.82 0.27 -0.09
C GLY A 70 1.19 -1.11 0.05
N TRP A 71 0.50 -1.37 1.17
CA TRP A 71 -0.16 -2.65 1.41
C TRP A 71 -1.21 -3.00 0.35
N LEU A 72 -2.04 -2.03 -0.05
CA LEU A 72 -3.06 -2.25 -1.07
C LEU A 72 -2.42 -2.50 -2.45
N MET A 73 -1.44 -1.70 -2.85
CA MET A 73 -0.67 -1.89 -4.09
C MET A 73 0.02 -3.25 -4.13
N HIS A 74 0.78 -3.62 -3.09
CA HIS A 74 1.50 -4.88 -3.04
C HIS A 74 0.54 -6.09 -3.05
N ALA A 75 -0.60 -6.01 -2.36
CA ALA A 75 -1.61 -7.07 -2.40
C ALA A 75 -2.24 -7.22 -3.80
N TYR A 76 -2.60 -6.12 -4.45
CA TYR A 76 -3.18 -6.13 -5.81
C TYR A 76 -2.18 -6.67 -6.84
N GLN A 77 -0.93 -6.20 -6.80
CA GLN A 77 0.11 -6.68 -7.72
C GLN A 77 0.46 -8.16 -7.47
N THR A 78 0.48 -8.57 -6.20
CA THR A 78 0.63 -9.98 -5.82
C THR A 78 -0.52 -10.84 -6.35
N MET A 79 -1.76 -10.36 -6.28
CA MET A 79 -2.90 -11.04 -6.89
C MET A 79 -2.64 -11.31 -8.38
N LEU A 80 -2.22 -10.29 -9.13
CA LEU A 80 -1.96 -10.39 -10.57
C LEU A 80 -0.80 -11.33 -10.89
N SER A 81 0.27 -11.32 -10.08
CA SER A 81 1.44 -12.20 -10.27
C SER A 81 1.13 -13.69 -10.05
N GLY A 82 0.05 -14.00 -9.34
CA GLY A 82 -0.29 -15.38 -8.94
C GLY A 82 0.63 -15.99 -7.87
N ARG A 83 1.60 -15.23 -7.33
CA ARG A 83 2.56 -15.74 -6.34
C ARG A 83 1.88 -16.04 -4.98
N ASN A 84 2.53 -16.91 -4.21
CA ASN A 84 2.19 -17.19 -2.81
C ASN A 84 3.22 -16.51 -1.89
N GLY A 85 2.94 -15.28 -1.50
CA GLY A 85 3.90 -14.38 -0.85
C GLY A 85 3.67 -12.95 -1.32
N ILE A 86 4.50 -12.00 -0.90
CA ILE A 86 4.38 -10.59 -1.28
C ILE A 86 5.39 -10.22 -2.38
N CYS A 87 4.90 -9.64 -3.48
CA CYS A 87 5.74 -9.17 -4.60
C CYS A 87 6.11 -7.70 -4.45
N PHE A 88 7.34 -7.34 -4.83
CA PHE A 88 7.87 -5.96 -4.77
C PHE A 88 8.11 -5.40 -6.16
N ALA A 89 8.22 -4.06 -6.25
CA ALA A 89 8.36 -3.32 -7.50
C ALA A 89 9.68 -3.56 -8.26
N ASN A 90 10.62 -4.31 -7.68
CA ASN A 90 11.93 -4.63 -8.25
C ASN A 90 12.05 -6.09 -8.73
N GLY A 91 10.91 -6.78 -8.86
CA GLY A 91 10.82 -8.16 -9.35
C GLY A 91 11.08 -9.21 -8.29
N ALA A 92 11.50 -8.83 -7.08
CA ALA A 92 11.67 -9.75 -5.98
C ALA A 92 10.33 -10.07 -5.29
N TYR A 93 10.29 -11.19 -4.57
CA TYR A 93 9.17 -11.52 -3.69
C TYR A 93 9.64 -12.20 -2.41
N HIS A 94 8.89 -11.98 -1.34
CA HIS A 94 9.07 -12.72 -0.11
C HIS A 94 8.01 -13.85 -0.05
N PRO A 95 8.44 -15.13 -0.10
CA PRO A 95 7.53 -16.27 -0.11
C PRO A 95 6.77 -16.42 1.21
N ARG A 96 5.48 -16.78 1.14
CA ARG A 96 4.72 -17.21 2.30
C ARG A 96 5.15 -18.63 2.67
N GLU A 97 5.55 -18.85 3.91
CA GLU A 97 5.81 -20.19 4.41
C GLU A 97 4.49 -20.97 4.55
N ASP A 98 4.36 -22.07 3.81
CA ASP A 98 3.14 -22.89 3.75
C ASP A 98 3.42 -24.41 3.82
N GLY A 99 4.67 -24.79 4.09
CA GLY A 99 5.10 -26.18 4.21
C GLY A 99 5.07 -26.99 2.90
N ARG A 100 4.75 -26.37 1.75
CA ARG A 100 4.70 -27.08 0.47
C ARG A 100 6.12 -27.40 -0.03
N PRO A 101 6.37 -28.63 -0.53
CA PRO A 101 7.64 -28.96 -1.17
C PRO A 101 7.97 -27.99 -2.32
N GLY A 102 9.19 -27.48 -2.35
CA GLY A 102 9.65 -26.57 -3.40
C GLY A 102 9.34 -25.09 -3.19
N THR A 103 8.65 -24.70 -2.11
CA THR A 103 8.53 -23.27 -1.72
C THR A 103 9.93 -22.74 -1.37
N PRO A 104 10.44 -21.70 -2.06
CA PRO A 104 11.73 -21.10 -1.72
C PRO A 104 11.71 -20.57 -0.28
N LYS A 105 12.81 -20.73 0.45
CA LYS A 105 12.95 -20.13 1.79
C LYS A 105 13.25 -18.64 1.66
N GLY A 106 12.54 -17.82 2.44
CA GLY A 106 12.82 -16.39 2.54
C GLY A 106 14.12 -16.11 3.33
N ASP A 107 14.62 -14.87 3.24
CA ASP A 107 15.68 -14.41 4.15
C ASP A 107 15.14 -14.40 5.60
N PRO A 108 15.82 -15.03 6.58
CA PRO A 108 15.36 -15.10 7.97
C PRO A 108 15.03 -13.75 8.60
N ARG A 109 15.79 -12.69 8.26
CA ARG A 109 15.56 -11.33 8.78
C ARG A 109 14.24 -10.75 8.28
N ILE A 110 13.90 -11.07 7.04
CA ILE A 110 12.67 -10.62 6.38
C ILE A 110 11.48 -11.44 6.88
N ILE A 111 11.67 -12.74 7.09
CA ILE A 111 10.67 -13.62 7.72
C ILE A 111 10.31 -13.04 9.10
N GLU A 112 11.31 -12.73 9.93
CA GLU A 112 11.10 -12.14 11.25
C GLU A 112 10.45 -10.75 11.16
N PHE A 113 10.89 -9.91 10.22
CA PHE A 113 10.33 -8.58 10.03
C PHE A 113 8.86 -8.57 9.62
N TYR A 114 8.47 -9.38 8.64
CA TYR A 114 7.06 -9.42 8.22
C TYR A 114 6.21 -10.28 9.15
N ASN A 115 6.77 -11.34 9.74
CA ASN A 115 6.09 -12.26 10.65
C ASN A 115 4.69 -12.66 10.10
N ASP A 116 3.64 -12.55 10.91
CA ASP A 116 2.25 -12.84 10.52
C ASP A 116 1.67 -11.92 9.44
N SER A 117 2.33 -10.82 9.09
CA SER A 117 1.80 -9.84 8.12
C SER A 117 1.57 -10.48 6.75
N ILE A 118 2.45 -11.39 6.31
CA ILE A 118 2.29 -12.04 4.99
C ILE A 118 1.10 -12.97 5.00
N ASN A 119 0.92 -13.75 6.07
CA ASN A 119 -0.26 -14.62 6.21
C ASN A 119 -1.54 -13.80 6.17
N ARG A 120 -1.60 -12.72 6.95
CA ARG A 120 -2.75 -11.81 6.99
C ARG A 120 -3.01 -11.15 5.63
N MET A 121 -1.98 -10.66 4.94
CA MET A 121 -2.11 -10.08 3.61
C MET A 121 -2.65 -11.11 2.61
N MET A 122 -2.09 -12.32 2.59
CA MET A 122 -2.49 -13.36 1.64
C MET A 122 -3.93 -13.84 1.89
N ASP A 123 -4.31 -14.05 3.14
CA ASP A 123 -5.60 -14.64 3.50
C ASP A 123 -6.74 -13.60 3.49
N ASN A 124 -6.46 -12.36 3.90
CA ASN A 124 -7.48 -11.32 4.08
C ASN A 124 -7.46 -10.22 3.02
N LEU A 125 -6.42 -10.13 2.18
CA LEU A 125 -6.40 -9.23 1.01
C LEU A 125 -6.37 -10.00 -0.30
N VAL A 126 -5.29 -10.73 -0.57
CA VAL A 126 -5.05 -11.34 -1.89
C VAL A 126 -6.11 -12.38 -2.24
N LYS A 127 -6.44 -13.28 -1.31
CA LYS A 127 -7.47 -14.30 -1.55
C LYS A 127 -8.85 -13.67 -1.82
N PRO A 128 -9.39 -12.75 -1.00
CA PRO A 128 -10.63 -12.05 -1.31
C PRO A 128 -10.60 -11.28 -2.64
N MET A 129 -9.49 -10.62 -2.99
CA MET A 129 -9.35 -9.94 -4.28
C MET A 129 -9.44 -10.93 -5.46
N ARG A 130 -8.80 -12.11 -5.34
CA ARG A 130 -8.89 -13.20 -6.34
C ARG A 130 -10.31 -13.74 -6.47
N GLU A 131 -10.97 -14.05 -5.36
CA GLU A 131 -12.35 -14.54 -5.34
C GLU A 131 -13.32 -13.52 -5.96
N MET A 132 -13.11 -12.25 -5.67
CA MET A 132 -13.87 -11.15 -6.25
C MET A 132 -13.51 -10.88 -7.71
N LYS A 133 -12.41 -11.41 -8.24
CA LYS A 133 -11.84 -11.03 -9.55
C LYS A 133 -11.75 -9.51 -9.64
N MET A 134 -11.10 -8.89 -8.65
CA MET A 134 -10.93 -7.44 -8.60
C MET A 134 -10.25 -6.95 -9.88
N ASP A 135 -10.87 -5.99 -10.56
CA ASP A 135 -10.28 -5.35 -11.73
C ASP A 135 -9.50 -4.08 -11.37
N VAL A 136 -8.79 -3.52 -12.35
CA VAL A 136 -7.97 -2.31 -12.15
C VAL A 136 -8.81 -1.09 -11.76
N THR A 137 -10.05 -1.00 -12.25
CA THR A 137 -10.94 0.13 -11.94
C THR A 137 -11.38 0.08 -10.48
N GLU A 138 -11.79 -1.10 -9.99
CA GLU A 138 -12.11 -1.32 -8.58
C GLU A 138 -10.91 -1.03 -7.68
N TYR A 139 -9.71 -1.49 -8.08
CA TYR A 139 -8.47 -1.18 -7.37
C TYR A 139 -8.20 0.32 -7.29
N CYS A 140 -8.21 1.04 -8.42
CA CYS A 140 -7.93 2.48 -8.45
C CYS A 140 -8.93 3.29 -7.62
N ILE A 141 -10.23 2.96 -7.69
CA ILE A 141 -11.24 3.64 -6.87
C ILE A 141 -11.03 3.31 -5.39
N LEU A 142 -10.69 2.06 -5.04
CA LEU A 142 -10.43 1.68 -3.66
C LEU A 142 -9.17 2.36 -3.08
N GLU A 143 -8.12 2.55 -3.88
CA GLU A 143 -6.94 3.35 -3.49
C GLU A 143 -7.32 4.80 -3.19
N ALA A 144 -8.22 5.40 -3.96
CA ALA A 144 -8.73 6.73 -3.63
C ALA A 144 -9.49 6.74 -2.30
N VAL A 145 -10.36 5.74 -2.05
CA VAL A 145 -11.05 5.60 -0.74
C VAL A 145 -10.05 5.42 0.41
N ASN A 146 -8.95 4.70 0.16
CA ASN A 146 -7.88 4.46 1.11
C ASN A 146 -7.11 5.76 1.43
N LEU A 147 -6.74 6.54 0.40
CA LEU A 147 -6.07 7.83 0.55
C LEU A 147 -6.93 8.83 1.32
N PHE A 148 -8.19 8.99 0.92
CA PHE A 148 -9.12 9.93 1.56
C PHE A 148 -9.76 9.34 2.82
N ALA A 149 -9.07 8.55 3.63
CA ALA A 149 -9.55 8.21 4.95
C ALA A 149 -9.23 9.32 5.96
N GLU A 150 -10.02 9.44 7.03
CA GLU A 150 -9.86 10.46 8.07
C GLU A 150 -8.56 10.28 8.86
N GLU A 151 -7.91 11.39 9.20
CA GLU A 151 -6.69 11.46 10.01
C GLU A 151 -6.85 12.51 11.11
N TYR A 152 -6.31 12.22 12.29
CA TYR A 152 -6.49 13.08 13.48
C TYR A 152 -5.85 14.47 13.34
N ASP A 153 -4.67 14.53 12.69
CA ASP A 153 -3.86 15.75 12.57
C ASP A 153 -4.32 16.72 11.47
N LEU A 154 -5.42 16.40 10.77
CA LEU A 154 -5.99 17.29 9.77
C LEU A 154 -6.64 18.51 10.41
N SER A 155 -6.64 19.63 9.69
CA SER A 155 -7.47 20.78 10.01
C SER A 155 -8.96 20.39 10.00
N GLU A 156 -9.82 21.15 10.70
CA GLU A 156 -11.27 20.88 10.67
C GLU A 156 -11.85 20.98 9.25
N ALA A 157 -11.36 21.91 8.43
CA ALA A 157 -11.71 22.01 7.02
C ALA A 157 -11.24 20.77 6.24
N GLY A 158 -10.02 20.31 6.51
CA GLY A 158 -9.45 19.09 5.94
C GLY A 158 -10.27 17.85 6.27
N LYS A 159 -10.67 17.66 7.55
CA LYS A 159 -11.52 16.54 7.97
C LYS A 159 -12.85 16.51 7.21
N VAL A 160 -13.52 17.66 7.10
CA VAL A 160 -14.78 17.78 6.33
C VAL A 160 -14.55 17.43 4.86
N MET A 161 -13.49 17.96 4.25
CA MET A 161 -13.18 17.74 2.83
C MET A 161 -12.79 16.28 2.54
N VAL A 162 -11.96 15.66 3.39
CA VAL A 162 -11.59 14.24 3.31
C VAL A 162 -12.84 13.38 3.37
N ASN A 163 -13.70 13.57 4.38
CA ASN A 163 -14.90 12.75 4.55
C ASN A 163 -15.87 12.87 3.36
N ARG A 164 -16.11 14.08 2.87
CA ARG A 164 -16.93 14.30 1.66
C ARG A 164 -16.33 13.63 0.43
N THR A 165 -15.03 13.74 0.23
CA THR A 165 -14.32 13.17 -0.92
C THR A 165 -14.35 11.65 -0.87
N ARG A 166 -14.10 11.07 0.30
CA ARG A 166 -14.18 9.63 0.56
C ARG A 166 -15.55 9.06 0.25
N GLU A 167 -16.60 9.70 0.75
CA GLU A 167 -17.98 9.27 0.54
C GLU A 167 -18.32 9.27 -0.96
N ARG A 168 -17.86 10.29 -1.71
CA ARG A 168 -18.01 10.32 -3.16
C ARG A 168 -17.32 9.13 -3.83
N TYR A 169 -16.09 8.78 -3.44
CA TYR A 169 -15.39 7.62 -4.01
C TYR A 169 -16.05 6.29 -3.65
N ILE A 170 -16.57 6.14 -2.43
CA ILE A 170 -17.37 4.96 -2.02
C ILE A 170 -18.62 4.83 -2.91
N ASN A 171 -19.32 5.95 -3.18
CA ASN A 171 -20.47 5.98 -4.08
C ASN A 171 -20.11 5.68 -5.54
N VAL A 172 -18.93 6.13 -6.01
CA VAL A 172 -18.40 5.76 -7.33
C VAL A 172 -18.10 4.26 -7.40
N LEU A 173 -17.46 3.70 -6.38
CA LEU A 173 -17.16 2.27 -6.30
C LEU A 173 -18.45 1.44 -6.33
N TYR A 174 -19.45 1.80 -5.52
CA TYR A 174 -20.75 1.13 -5.52
C TYR A 174 -21.41 1.17 -6.91
N ARG A 175 -21.44 2.34 -7.56
CA ARG A 175 -22.01 2.48 -8.91
C ARG A 175 -21.27 1.64 -9.94
N TYR A 176 -19.95 1.54 -9.86
CA TYR A 176 -19.17 0.67 -10.73
C TYR A 176 -19.51 -0.81 -10.49
N ILE A 177 -19.53 -1.25 -9.22
CA ILE A 177 -19.91 -2.61 -8.84
C ILE A 177 -21.33 -2.95 -9.31
N ARG A 178 -22.30 -2.04 -9.19
CA ARG A 178 -23.70 -2.26 -9.62
C ARG A 178 -23.80 -2.63 -11.10
N LYS A 179 -22.85 -2.21 -11.95
CA LYS A 179 -22.80 -2.58 -13.37
C LYS A 179 -22.29 -4.02 -13.61
N LYS A 180 -21.69 -4.65 -12.59
CA LYS A 180 -21.05 -5.98 -12.67
C LYS A 180 -21.85 -7.09 -11.99
N VAL A 181 -22.93 -6.77 -11.29
CA VAL A 181 -23.71 -7.73 -10.49
C VAL A 181 -25.22 -7.52 -10.61
N ASP A 182 -25.97 -8.61 -10.60
CA ASP A 182 -27.38 -8.61 -10.98
C ASP A 182 -28.29 -7.86 -10.00
N CYS A 183 -28.00 -7.89 -8.70
CA CYS A 183 -28.87 -7.31 -7.68
C CYS A 183 -28.13 -6.43 -6.67
N ALA A 184 -28.87 -5.47 -6.07
CA ALA A 184 -28.32 -4.47 -5.17
C ALA A 184 -27.66 -5.10 -3.94
N SER A 185 -28.24 -6.18 -3.41
CA SER A 185 -27.68 -6.94 -2.28
C SER A 185 -26.28 -7.47 -2.59
N SER A 186 -26.07 -8.08 -3.77
CA SER A 186 -24.75 -8.56 -4.20
C SER A 186 -23.72 -7.42 -4.30
N ALA A 187 -24.15 -6.24 -4.74
CA ALA A 187 -23.27 -5.08 -4.81
C ALA A 187 -22.89 -4.54 -3.44
N SER A 188 -23.86 -4.44 -2.52
CA SER A 188 -23.61 -4.05 -1.13
C SER A 188 -22.69 -5.04 -0.43
N CYS A 189 -22.88 -6.35 -0.66
CA CYS A 189 -21.99 -7.39 -0.13
C CYS A 189 -20.56 -7.23 -0.65
N ARG A 190 -20.37 -6.98 -1.96
CA ARG A 190 -19.04 -6.74 -2.54
C ARG A 190 -18.42 -5.44 -2.00
N LEU A 191 -19.18 -4.36 -1.87
CA LEU A 191 -18.70 -3.11 -1.28
C LEU A 191 -18.26 -3.33 0.17
N ALA A 192 -19.04 -4.07 0.96
CA ALA A 192 -18.69 -4.43 2.34
C ALA A 192 -17.38 -5.22 2.39
N LYS A 193 -17.18 -6.19 1.48
CA LYS A 193 -15.90 -6.91 1.35
C LYS A 193 -14.73 -5.95 1.08
N TYR A 194 -14.88 -4.94 0.22
CA TYR A 194 -13.84 -3.93 0.01
C TYR A 194 -13.56 -3.09 1.26
N MET A 195 -14.58 -2.73 2.04
CA MET A 195 -14.37 -2.02 3.31
C MET A 195 -13.62 -2.90 4.33
N LEU A 196 -13.87 -4.22 4.33
CA LEU A 196 -13.11 -5.18 5.15
C LEU A 196 -11.64 -5.29 4.70
N LEU A 197 -11.35 -5.15 3.40
CA LEU A 197 -9.96 -5.08 2.92
C LEU A 197 -9.25 -3.85 3.50
N LEU A 198 -9.91 -2.67 3.48
CA LEU A 198 -9.35 -1.45 4.08
C LEU A 198 -9.11 -1.60 5.59
N SER A 199 -10.03 -2.24 6.31
CA SER A 199 -9.84 -2.56 7.73
C SER A 199 -8.61 -3.45 7.97
N THR A 200 -8.42 -4.46 7.12
CA THR A 200 -7.24 -5.33 7.16
C THR A 200 -5.95 -4.54 6.89
N ILE A 201 -5.97 -3.60 5.93
CA ILE A 201 -4.84 -2.71 5.64
C ILE A 201 -4.49 -1.85 6.85
N THR A 202 -5.47 -1.30 7.57
CA THR A 202 -5.22 -0.55 8.81
C THR A 202 -4.53 -1.42 9.86
N SER A 203 -4.97 -2.67 10.04
CA SER A 203 -4.30 -3.61 10.96
C SER A 203 -2.86 -3.91 10.55
N LEU A 204 -2.62 -4.14 9.25
CA LEU A 204 -1.27 -4.38 8.71
C LEU A 204 -0.37 -3.13 8.81
N HIS A 205 -0.94 -1.94 8.68
CA HIS A 205 -0.22 -0.68 8.89
C HIS A 205 0.31 -0.56 10.32
N HIS A 206 -0.53 -0.81 11.32
CA HIS A 206 -0.11 -0.77 12.72
C HIS A 206 0.97 -1.83 13.01
N LEU A 207 0.77 -3.07 12.56
CA LEU A 207 1.75 -4.15 12.74
C LEU A 207 3.09 -3.80 12.07
N MET A 208 3.07 -3.21 10.89
CA MET A 208 4.27 -2.76 10.18
C MET A 208 5.02 -1.66 10.96
N ASN A 209 4.30 -0.69 11.52
CA ASN A 209 4.93 0.35 12.34
C ASN A 209 5.60 -0.24 13.59
N ASP A 210 4.93 -1.17 14.28
CA ASP A 210 5.48 -1.87 15.44
C ASP A 210 6.73 -2.66 15.05
N ASN A 211 6.70 -3.37 13.92
CA ASN A 211 7.83 -4.13 13.42
C ASN A 211 9.03 -3.24 13.07
N VAL A 212 8.81 -2.09 12.41
CA VAL A 212 9.91 -1.15 12.10
C VAL A 212 10.53 -0.57 13.38
N GLN A 213 9.71 -0.25 14.39
CA GLN A 213 10.21 0.23 15.68
C GLN A 213 11.02 -0.84 16.41
N MET A 214 10.51 -2.08 16.47
CA MET A 214 11.19 -3.22 17.09
C MET A 214 12.50 -3.54 16.38
N GLN A 215 12.52 -3.57 15.04
CA GLN A 215 13.75 -3.85 14.30
C GLN A 215 14.80 -2.75 14.42
N GLY A 216 14.39 -1.49 14.57
CA GLY A 216 15.29 -0.39 14.90
C GLY A 216 15.97 -0.54 16.27
N LEU A 217 15.40 -1.34 17.19
CA LEU A 217 16.00 -1.64 18.50
C LEU A 217 17.01 -2.80 18.44
N PHE A 218 16.79 -3.77 17.54
CA PHE A 218 17.62 -4.99 17.41
C PHE A 218 18.60 -4.97 16.22
N ASN A 219 18.55 -3.95 15.37
CA ASN A 219 19.45 -3.71 14.24
C ASN A 219 19.48 -4.86 13.19
N ILE A 220 18.36 -5.56 13.01
CA ILE A 220 18.25 -6.72 12.11
C ILE A 220 18.18 -6.27 10.63
N ILE A 221 17.57 -5.11 10.36
CA ILE A 221 17.52 -4.46 9.04
C ILE A 221 17.90 -2.99 9.22
N ASP A 222 18.88 -2.50 8.46
CA ASP A 222 19.25 -1.08 8.46
C ASP A 222 18.35 -0.29 7.50
N PHE A 223 17.25 0.23 8.04
CA PHE A 223 16.37 1.16 7.33
C PHE A 223 17.07 2.51 7.14
N ASP A 224 16.82 3.23 6.06
CA ASP A 224 17.34 4.59 5.92
C ASP A 224 16.55 5.62 6.76
N SER A 225 17.03 6.87 6.81
CA SER A 225 16.36 7.95 7.56
C SER A 225 14.95 8.22 7.05
N LEU A 226 14.72 8.13 5.74
CA LEU A 226 13.43 8.38 5.12
C LEU A 226 12.38 7.36 5.57
N ILE A 227 12.72 6.07 5.55
CA ILE A 227 11.85 4.99 6.05
C ILE A 227 11.54 5.22 7.53
N ARG A 228 12.56 5.49 8.34
CA ARG A 228 12.39 5.75 9.78
C ARG A 228 11.48 6.96 10.03
N ASP A 229 11.60 8.04 9.27
CA ASP A 229 10.82 9.27 9.46
C ASP A 229 9.34 9.13 9.09
N VAL A 230 9.02 8.25 8.14
CA VAL A 230 7.63 7.86 7.84
C VAL A 230 7.03 7.05 8.97
N HIS A 231 7.77 6.09 9.52
CA HIS A 231 7.30 5.19 10.59
C HIS A 231 7.35 5.82 11.99
N LYS A 232 8.04 6.95 12.17
CA LYS A 232 7.91 7.79 13.36
C LYS A 232 6.48 8.33 13.42
N ILE A 233 5.64 7.67 14.22
CA ILE A 233 4.41 8.27 14.73
C ILE A 233 4.89 9.41 15.63
N SER A 234 4.85 10.65 15.14
CA SER A 234 5.01 11.80 16.02
C SER A 234 3.96 11.65 17.12
N PRO A 235 4.33 11.64 18.43
CA PRO A 235 3.34 11.77 19.47
C PRO A 235 2.57 13.06 19.20
N PRO A 236 1.26 13.12 19.49
CA PRO A 236 0.51 14.37 19.37
C PRO A 236 1.31 15.44 20.11
N SER A 237 1.58 16.57 19.44
CA SER A 237 2.26 17.68 20.08
C SER A 237 1.47 17.99 21.34
N LYS A 238 2.07 17.76 22.52
CA LYS A 238 1.51 18.32 23.74
C LYS A 238 1.51 19.82 23.52
N SER A 239 0.33 20.39 23.27
CA SER A 239 0.15 21.83 23.43
C SER A 239 0.73 22.16 24.82
N PRO A 240 1.69 23.09 24.92
CA PRO A 240 2.08 23.58 26.22
C PRO A 240 0.81 24.13 26.86
N LEU A 241 0.38 23.53 27.97
CA LEU A 241 -0.60 24.15 28.83
C LEU A 241 0.04 25.44 29.34
N LEU A 242 -0.35 26.56 28.74
CA LEU A 242 -0.22 27.92 29.27
C LEU A 242 -1.56 28.62 29.10
#